data_AF-A0A077ZVV4-F1
#
_entry.id   AF-A0A077ZVV4-F1
#
_cell.length_a   1.000
_cell.length_b   1.000
_cell.length_c   1.000
_cell.angle_alpha   90.00
_cell.angle_beta   90.00
_cell.angle_gamma   90.00
#
_symmetry.space_group_name_H-M   'P 1'
#
loop_
_entity.id
_entity.type
_entity.pdbx_description
1 polymer ?
#
loop_
_entity_poly.entity_id
_entity_poly.type
_entity_poly.pdbx_seq_one_letter_code
_entity_poly.pdbx_strand_id
1 'polypeptide(L)'
;MLAVVIKNAIQVRTTLNHIAWQRLIIIFQTFCTLDTNAHNHHLPLNVCKNEGICAGIQLYDNCNYNSECYFGMFCNEGGRCVREKAFGERCTQNEACGRKGMCIFETTLSTYGTCKQILSQSDNSLVLPMYKADMAEIDSNIFVYQSDFEKVCRSGFLNVTSGRCSSGLKSKNKGKVCTSDLDCPTTDPQKYASCKCGHNAKGTKYCDIEGGDDEWTDVFTKVNPFLIQFQFQKYYERSYDCHSAEGFNSCNGNQFYQDFKCSELKAKLYVDLINIPDCLHSLMRVHPFFYEYFTYCKSILSNALSTLSYICLIMCILVLCIF
;
A
#
# COMPACT_ATOMS: atom_id res chain seq x y z
N MET A 1 -38.64 -24.93 28.86
CA MET A 1 -37.50 -24.16 29.42
C MET A 1 -36.32 -24.07 28.44
N LEU A 2 -35.85 -25.18 27.86
CA LEU A 2 -34.69 -25.20 26.94
C LEU A 2 -34.86 -24.33 25.66
N ALA A 3 -36.07 -24.32 25.07
CA ALA A 3 -36.36 -23.50 23.88
C ALA A 3 -36.28 -21.98 24.14
N VAL A 4 -36.56 -21.53 25.36
CA VAL A 4 -36.48 -20.11 25.74
C VAL A 4 -35.02 -19.68 25.92
N VAL A 5 -34.18 -20.58 26.47
CA VAL A 5 -32.74 -20.34 26.63
C VAL A 5 -32.04 -20.23 25.27
N ILE A 6 -32.41 -21.08 24.30
CA ILE A 6 -31.83 -21.05 22.94
C ILE A 6 -32.25 -19.78 22.18
N LYS A 7 -33.52 -19.35 22.31
CA LYS A 7 -33.99 -18.12 21.66
C LYS A 7 -33.28 -16.87 22.21
N ASN A 8 -33.07 -16.83 23.54
CA ASN A 8 -32.33 -15.74 24.18
C ASN A 8 -30.84 -15.75 23.81
N ALA A 9 -30.20 -16.91 23.66
CA ALA A 9 -28.80 -17.00 23.24
C ALA A 9 -28.58 -16.53 21.79
N ILE A 10 -29.51 -16.84 20.87
CA ILE A 10 -29.44 -16.39 19.47
C ILE A 10 -29.68 -14.87 19.37
N GLN A 11 -30.58 -14.33 20.18
CA GLN A 11 -30.87 -12.90 20.23
C GLN A 11 -29.70 -12.09 20.84
N VAL A 12 -29.03 -12.63 21.87
CA VAL A 12 -27.82 -12.00 22.43
C VAL A 12 -26.66 -12.03 21.42
N ARG A 13 -26.50 -13.11 20.65
CA ARG A 13 -25.45 -13.23 19.62
C ARG A 13 -25.65 -12.27 18.44
N THR A 14 -26.89 -12.07 18.01
CA THR A 14 -27.21 -11.09 16.95
C THR A 14 -27.02 -9.65 17.43
N THR A 15 -27.36 -9.37 18.70
CA THR A 15 -27.16 -8.04 19.29
C THR A 15 -25.66 -7.73 19.49
N LEU A 16 -24.85 -8.70 19.91
CA LEU A 16 -23.39 -8.53 20.04
C LEU A 16 -22.70 -8.33 18.69
N ASN A 17 -23.14 -9.03 17.63
CA ASN A 17 -22.63 -8.81 16.28
C ASN A 17 -23.00 -7.43 15.74
N HIS A 18 -24.20 -6.92 16.07
CA HIS A 18 -24.62 -5.57 15.69
C HIS A 18 -23.83 -4.49 16.45
N ILE A 19 -23.49 -4.71 17.72
CA ILE A 19 -22.65 -3.81 18.51
C ILE A 19 -21.19 -3.83 18.02
N ALA A 20 -20.66 -4.99 17.62
CA ALA A 20 -19.34 -5.09 17.00
C ALA A 20 -19.29 -4.37 15.64
N TRP A 21 -20.36 -4.50 14.84
CA TRP A 21 -20.53 -3.74 13.59
C TRP A 21 -20.64 -2.23 13.82
N GLN A 22 -21.39 -1.79 14.82
CA GLN A 22 -21.49 -0.36 15.16
C GLN A 22 -20.18 0.21 15.70
N ARG A 23 -19.39 -0.57 16.45
CA ARG A 23 -18.05 -0.15 16.88
C ARG A 23 -17.06 -0.09 15.72
N LEU A 24 -17.16 -1.00 14.74
CA LEU A 24 -16.40 -0.89 13.49
C LEU A 24 -16.80 0.37 12.72
N ILE A 25 -18.10 0.67 12.60
CA ILE A 25 -18.61 1.88 11.94
C ILE A 25 -18.14 3.15 12.66
N ILE A 26 -18.09 3.19 13.99
CA ILE A 26 -17.59 4.35 14.75
C ILE A 26 -16.07 4.51 14.58
N ILE A 27 -15.30 3.42 14.61
CA ILE A 27 -13.86 3.46 14.30
C ILE A 27 -13.65 3.96 12.86
N PHE A 28 -14.45 3.50 11.90
CA PHE A 28 -14.42 3.97 10.50
C PHE A 28 -14.90 5.42 10.30
N GLN A 29 -15.92 5.88 11.03
CA GLN A 29 -16.39 7.27 10.99
C GLN A 29 -15.38 8.25 11.60
N THR A 30 -14.59 7.79 12.59
CA THR A 30 -13.49 8.59 13.16
C THR A 30 -12.32 8.73 12.17
N PHE A 31 -12.12 7.75 11.27
CA PHE A 31 -11.18 7.87 10.14
C PHE A 31 -11.75 8.68 8.96
N CYS A 32 -13.07 8.78 8.79
CA CYS A 32 -13.71 9.54 7.71
C CYS A 32 -14.07 10.99 8.05
N THR A 33 -14.04 11.41 9.32
CA THR A 33 -14.33 12.81 9.72
C THR A 33 -13.10 13.72 9.78
N LEU A 34 -11.91 13.19 9.51
CA LEU A 34 -10.67 13.97 9.43
C LEU A 34 -10.33 14.50 8.02
N ASP A 35 -11.14 14.20 7.00
CA ASP A 35 -10.80 14.61 5.61
C ASP A 35 -12.01 15.03 4.76
N THR A 36 -12.96 15.75 5.35
CA THR A 36 -14.09 16.36 4.60
C THR A 36 -14.26 17.86 4.78
N ASN A 37 -13.35 18.53 5.49
CA ASN A 37 -13.35 20.00 5.62
C ASN A 37 -12.11 20.63 4.98
N ALA A 38 -12.08 20.68 3.64
CA ALA A 38 -11.38 21.72 2.90
C ALA A 38 -11.87 21.82 1.44
N HIS A 39 -13.16 22.14 1.26
CA HIS A 39 -13.56 22.92 0.09
C HIS A 39 -13.28 24.38 0.38
N ASN A 40 -12.29 24.98 -0.30
CA ASN A 40 -12.46 26.26 -1.00
C ASN A 40 -11.19 26.68 -1.77
N HIS A 41 -11.37 26.86 -3.07
CA HIS A 41 -10.62 27.71 -4.01
C HIS A 41 -9.12 27.47 -4.24
N HIS A 42 -8.79 26.71 -5.30
CA HIS A 42 -8.14 27.21 -6.52
C HIS A 42 -8.17 26.12 -7.64
N LEU A 43 -8.01 26.55 -8.89
CA LEU A 43 -8.31 25.84 -10.15
C LEU A 43 -7.75 24.39 -10.27
N PRO A 44 -8.34 23.53 -11.14
CA PRO A 44 -7.79 22.20 -11.42
C PRO A 44 -6.50 22.35 -12.25
N LEU A 45 -5.36 22.56 -11.59
CA LEU A 45 -4.05 22.65 -12.23
C LEU A 45 -3.46 21.25 -12.40
N ASN A 46 -3.99 20.54 -13.39
CA ASN A 46 -3.27 19.51 -14.14
C ASN A 46 -3.91 19.43 -15.52
N VAL A 47 -3.74 20.50 -16.30
CA VAL A 47 -4.08 20.46 -17.73
C VAL A 47 -2.96 19.67 -18.40
N CYS A 48 -3.20 18.38 -18.65
CA CYS A 48 -2.42 17.63 -19.62
C CYS A 48 -2.48 18.40 -20.93
N LYS A 49 -1.33 18.88 -21.43
CA LYS A 49 -1.28 19.37 -22.82
C LYS A 49 -1.55 18.18 -23.75
N ASN A 50 -1.97 18.46 -24.99
CA ASN A 50 -2.38 17.50 -26.03
C ASN A 50 -1.35 16.40 -26.41
N GLU A 51 -0.24 16.28 -25.66
CA GLU A 51 0.86 15.34 -25.86
C GLU A 51 1.13 14.46 -24.61
N GLY A 52 0.26 14.48 -23.60
CA GLY A 52 0.43 13.67 -22.39
C GLY A 52 1.48 14.19 -21.40
N ILE A 53 1.99 15.41 -21.62
CA ILE A 53 2.89 16.09 -20.70
C ILE A 53 2.04 16.94 -19.75
N CYS A 54 2.11 16.63 -18.45
CA CYS A 54 1.50 17.45 -17.40
C CYS A 54 2.14 18.84 -17.42
N ALA A 55 1.34 19.89 -17.64
CA ALA A 55 1.80 21.24 -17.47
C ALA A 55 1.98 21.52 -15.98
N GLY A 56 3.17 21.99 -15.59
CA GLY A 56 3.49 22.41 -14.23
C GLY A 56 4.28 23.71 -14.23
N ILE A 57 4.27 24.37 -13.08
CA ILE A 57 4.99 25.60 -12.77
C ILE A 57 6.50 25.34 -12.94
N GLN A 58 7.19 26.27 -13.61
CA GLN A 58 8.58 26.10 -14.01
C GLN A 58 9.54 26.37 -12.85
N LEU A 59 10.82 26.08 -13.10
CA LEU A 59 11.89 26.24 -12.10
C LEU A 59 11.94 27.68 -11.56
N TYR A 60 11.90 27.82 -10.24
CA TYR A 60 11.92 29.06 -9.46
C TYR A 60 10.66 29.94 -9.53
N ASP A 61 9.59 29.47 -10.17
CA ASP A 61 8.29 30.13 -10.07
C ASP A 61 7.60 29.80 -8.74
N ASN A 62 6.62 30.63 -8.37
CA ASN A 62 5.87 30.48 -7.12
C ASN A 62 4.95 29.26 -7.15
N CYS A 63 4.92 28.50 -6.06
CA CYS A 63 4.01 27.39 -5.84
C CYS A 63 3.50 27.38 -4.41
N ASN A 64 2.33 26.79 -4.20
CA ASN A 64 1.74 26.53 -2.89
C ASN A 64 1.77 25.04 -2.54
N TYR A 65 1.74 24.18 -3.56
CA TYR A 65 1.68 22.72 -3.39
C TYR A 65 2.71 22.03 -4.26
N ASN A 66 3.21 20.89 -3.80
CA ASN A 66 4.15 20.09 -4.57
C ASN A 66 3.59 19.73 -5.95
N SER A 67 2.29 19.41 -6.06
CA SER A 67 1.62 19.02 -7.29
C SER A 67 1.52 20.11 -8.36
N GLU A 68 1.79 21.37 -8.01
CA GLU A 68 1.78 22.47 -8.99
C GLU A 68 3.06 22.52 -9.83
N CYS A 69 4.15 21.91 -9.34
CA CYS A 69 5.45 22.00 -10.00
C CYS A 69 5.55 21.09 -11.24
N TYR A 70 6.48 21.42 -12.12
CA TYR A 70 6.78 20.56 -13.26
C TYR A 70 7.39 19.22 -12.82
N PHE A 71 7.25 18.18 -13.64
CA PHE A 71 7.82 16.86 -13.36
C PHE A 71 9.34 16.93 -13.03
N GLY A 72 9.78 16.16 -12.03
CA GLY A 72 11.16 16.21 -11.52
C GLY A 72 11.44 17.42 -10.62
N MET A 73 10.40 18.15 -10.20
CA MET A 73 10.49 19.28 -9.29
C MET A 73 9.51 19.11 -8.11
N PHE A 74 9.71 19.92 -7.08
CA PHE A 74 8.85 19.99 -5.91
C PHE A 74 8.77 21.42 -5.38
N CYS A 75 7.76 21.72 -4.56
CA CYS A 75 7.59 23.03 -3.96
C CYS A 75 8.39 23.13 -2.66
N ASN A 76 9.44 23.96 -2.61
CA ASN A 76 10.25 24.10 -1.42
C ASN A 76 9.56 24.98 -0.34
N GLU A 77 10.16 25.03 0.85
CA GLU A 77 9.69 25.85 1.97
C GLU A 77 9.60 27.35 1.67
N GLY A 78 10.31 27.83 0.64
CA GLY A 78 10.22 29.20 0.15
C GLY A 78 9.06 29.46 -0.82
N GLY A 79 8.19 28.46 -1.05
CA GLY A 79 7.09 28.54 -2.00
C GLY A 79 7.57 28.62 -3.45
N ARG A 80 8.67 27.94 -3.79
CA ARG A 80 9.27 27.94 -5.14
C ARG A 80 9.45 26.53 -5.68
N CYS A 81 9.13 26.32 -6.95
CA CYS A 81 9.42 25.06 -7.62
C CYS A 81 10.93 24.89 -7.81
N VAL A 82 11.50 23.84 -7.25
CA VAL A 82 12.93 23.51 -7.36
C VAL A 82 13.11 22.06 -7.79
N ARG A 83 14.28 21.73 -8.35
CA ARG A 83 14.58 20.35 -8.75
C ARG A 83 14.61 19.42 -7.55
N GLU A 84 14.17 18.19 -7.76
CA GLU A 84 14.40 17.08 -6.85
C GLU A 84 15.90 16.94 -6.51
N LYS A 85 16.16 16.50 -5.29
CA LYS A 85 17.48 16.33 -4.71
C LYS A 85 18.07 14.98 -5.05
N ALA A 86 19.38 14.93 -5.19
CA ALA A 86 20.09 13.69 -5.43
C ALA A 86 20.12 12.81 -4.16
N PHE A 87 20.31 11.50 -4.34
CA PHE A 87 20.51 10.60 -3.20
C PHE A 87 21.76 11.00 -2.39
N GLY A 88 21.63 11.02 -1.07
CA GLY A 88 22.67 11.52 -0.17
C GLY A 88 22.57 13.02 0.14
N GLU A 89 21.74 13.79 -0.58
CA GLU A 89 21.52 15.20 -0.27
C GLU A 89 20.50 15.40 0.86
N ARG A 90 20.62 16.55 1.54
CA ARG A 90 19.73 16.95 2.64
C ARG A 90 18.35 17.32 2.14
N CYS A 91 17.31 16.76 2.74
CA CYS A 91 15.90 16.99 2.44
C CYS A 91 15.11 17.35 3.70
N THR A 92 13.92 17.92 3.51
CA THR A 92 12.97 18.23 4.61
C THR A 92 11.62 17.55 4.43
N GLN A 93 11.33 17.04 3.22
CA GLN A 93 10.10 16.33 2.88
C GLN A 93 10.38 15.26 1.81
N ASN A 94 9.48 14.29 1.67
CA ASN A 94 9.66 13.13 0.79
C ASN A 94 9.74 13.53 -0.69
N GLU A 95 8.92 14.48 -1.11
CA GLU A 95 8.86 15.00 -2.48
C GLU A 95 10.18 15.62 -2.92
N ALA A 96 10.98 16.10 -1.96
CA ALA A 96 12.31 16.62 -2.24
C ALA A 96 13.25 15.54 -2.79
N CYS A 97 12.98 14.26 -2.53
CA CYS A 97 13.76 13.12 -3.03
C CYS A 97 13.17 12.49 -4.30
N GLY A 98 12.09 13.08 -4.82
CA GLY A 98 11.40 12.60 -6.00
C GLY A 98 10.69 11.27 -5.80
N ARG A 99 10.22 10.69 -6.90
CA ARG A 99 9.62 9.34 -6.89
C ARG A 99 10.59 8.25 -6.51
N LYS A 100 11.89 8.47 -6.71
CA LYS A 100 12.92 7.42 -6.58
C LYS A 100 13.44 7.24 -5.15
N GLY A 101 12.96 8.05 -4.21
CA GLY A 101 13.46 8.02 -2.85
C GLY A 101 12.49 8.55 -1.82
N MET A 102 12.92 8.46 -0.57
CA MET A 102 12.25 9.06 0.56
C MET A 102 13.25 9.85 1.40
N CYS A 103 12.73 10.85 2.12
CA CYS A 103 13.53 11.65 3.02
C CYS A 103 13.65 10.95 4.37
N ILE A 104 14.84 10.43 4.69
CA ILE A 104 15.07 9.65 5.91
C ILE A 104 15.86 10.46 6.92
N PHE A 105 15.36 10.53 8.16
CA PHE A 105 15.98 11.27 9.24
C PHE A 105 16.90 10.37 10.06
N GLU A 106 18.06 10.89 10.46
CA GLU A 106 19.02 10.15 11.28
C GLU A 106 18.63 10.12 12.76
N THR A 107 17.93 11.16 13.22
CA THR A 107 17.45 11.26 14.60
C THR A 107 16.07 11.91 14.62
N THR A 108 15.33 11.72 15.71
CA THR A 108 14.04 12.39 15.95
C THR A 108 14.17 13.90 16.16
N LEU A 109 15.37 14.39 16.45
CA LEU A 109 15.65 15.81 16.64
C LEU A 109 16.18 16.48 15.36
N SER A 110 16.46 15.69 14.32
CA SER A 110 17.02 16.19 13.08
C SER A 110 16.02 17.09 12.38
N THR A 111 16.44 18.32 12.03
CA THR A 111 15.63 19.24 11.22
C THR A 111 15.67 18.86 9.73
N TYR A 112 16.70 18.10 9.33
CA TYR A 112 16.91 17.66 7.96
C TYR A 112 17.09 16.15 7.93
N GLY A 113 16.49 15.51 6.93
CA GLY A 113 16.77 14.14 6.55
C GLY A 113 17.77 14.08 5.39
N THR A 114 17.97 12.87 4.88
CA THR A 114 18.78 12.59 3.70
C THR A 114 17.96 11.77 2.70
N CYS A 115 18.05 12.11 1.41
CA CYS A 115 17.38 11.34 0.38
C CYS A 115 17.99 9.93 0.24
N LYS A 116 17.17 8.91 0.46
CA LYS A 116 17.53 7.49 0.31
C LYS A 116 16.69 6.85 -0.77
N GLN A 117 17.30 5.97 -1.55
CA GLN A 117 16.63 5.24 -2.60
C GLN A 117 15.67 4.18 -2.02
N ILE A 118 14.54 3.97 -2.69
CA ILE A 118 13.57 2.90 -2.40
C ILE A 118 14.24 1.51 -2.55
N LEU A 119 13.88 0.56 -1.69
CA LEU A 119 14.42 -0.80 -1.59
C LEU A 119 15.97 -0.89 -1.47
N SER A 120 16.63 0.17 -0.99
CA SER A 120 18.10 0.22 -0.94
C SER A 120 18.68 -0.18 0.40
N GLN A 121 17.96 0.04 1.50
CA GLN A 121 18.52 -0.07 2.84
C GLN A 121 18.63 -1.53 3.28
N SER A 122 19.81 -1.91 3.76
CA SER A 122 20.09 -3.23 4.31
C SER A 122 19.44 -3.42 5.69
N ASP A 123 19.41 -4.67 6.14
CA ASP A 123 19.06 -5.00 7.52
C ASP A 123 19.89 -4.18 8.52
N ASN A 124 19.26 -3.82 9.63
CA ASN A 124 19.72 -2.91 10.67
C ASN A 124 19.93 -1.46 10.26
N SER A 125 19.75 -1.04 9.00
CA SER A 125 19.76 0.38 8.65
C SER A 125 18.64 1.14 9.38
N LEU A 126 18.97 2.31 9.92
CA LEU A 126 18.00 3.18 10.58
C LEU A 126 17.16 3.92 9.54
N VAL A 127 15.84 3.86 9.71
CA VAL A 127 14.80 4.52 8.93
C VAL A 127 13.81 5.13 9.91
N LEU A 128 14.01 6.40 10.24
CA LEU A 128 13.07 7.15 11.06
C LEU A 128 12.13 7.94 10.15
N PRO A 129 10.80 7.73 10.28
CA PRO A 129 9.85 8.67 9.73
C PRO A 129 9.89 9.90 10.62
N MET A 130 10.08 11.10 10.10
CA MET A 130 9.57 12.23 10.84
C MET A 130 9.14 13.36 9.93
N TYR A 131 7.89 13.74 10.11
CA TYR A 131 7.36 15.02 9.70
C TYR A 131 7.06 15.79 10.99
N LYS A 132 7.63 16.98 11.18
CA LYS A 132 7.26 17.89 12.26
C LYS A 132 5.89 18.51 11.94
N ALA A 133 4.80 17.77 12.14
CA ALA A 133 3.49 18.37 12.33
C ALA A 133 3.31 18.52 13.86
N ASP A 134 3.52 19.73 14.36
CA ASP A 134 3.38 20.14 15.77
C ASP A 134 4.31 19.50 16.81
N MET A 135 5.31 20.29 17.22
CA MET A 135 6.16 20.02 18.39
C MET A 135 5.39 19.99 19.74
N ALA A 136 4.06 20.12 19.72
CA ALA A 136 3.22 20.03 20.91
C ALA A 136 2.91 18.58 21.34
N GLU A 137 3.10 17.58 20.48
CA GLU A 137 2.82 16.15 20.78
C GLU A 137 4.07 15.32 21.16
N ILE A 138 5.16 15.99 21.55
CA ILE A 138 6.46 15.37 21.92
C ILE A 138 6.34 14.45 23.14
N ASP A 139 5.29 14.59 23.96
CA ASP A 139 5.15 13.84 25.22
C ASP A 139 4.73 12.37 25.06
N SER A 140 4.43 11.90 23.85
CA SER A 140 3.79 10.58 23.72
C SER A 140 4.72 9.41 23.32
N ASN A 141 5.96 9.61 22.85
CA ASN A 141 6.74 8.54 22.18
C ASN A 141 5.97 7.80 21.06
N ILE A 142 4.82 8.33 20.61
CA ILE A 142 4.02 7.73 19.55
C ILE A 142 4.55 8.27 18.24
N PHE A 143 5.42 7.49 17.62
CA PHE A 143 5.88 7.74 16.26
C PHE A 143 4.69 7.59 15.30
N VAL A 144 4.28 8.68 14.65
CA VAL A 144 3.35 8.61 13.52
C VAL A 144 4.13 8.13 12.31
N TYR A 145 4.20 6.81 12.15
CA TYR A 145 4.71 6.19 10.93
C TYR A 145 3.73 6.53 9.80
N GLN A 146 4.12 7.42 8.87
CA GLN A 146 3.42 7.43 7.58
C GLN A 146 3.58 6.04 6.97
N SER A 147 2.49 5.51 6.43
CA SER A 147 2.55 4.35 5.55
C SER A 147 3.58 4.64 4.46
N ASP A 148 4.44 3.67 4.14
CA ASP A 148 5.37 3.64 3.00
C ASP A 148 6.87 3.64 3.35
N PHE A 149 7.29 4.02 4.56
CA PHE A 149 8.72 4.00 4.94
C PHE A 149 9.35 2.60 4.89
N GLU A 150 8.55 1.55 5.07
CA GLU A 150 9.00 0.16 4.88
C GLU A 150 9.53 -0.11 3.46
N LYS A 151 9.10 0.68 2.47
CA LYS A 151 9.52 0.58 1.07
C LYS A 151 10.96 1.05 0.87
N VAL A 152 11.58 1.75 1.82
CA VAL A 152 13.02 2.05 1.78
C VAL A 152 13.86 0.80 2.09
N CYS A 153 13.34 -0.11 2.90
CA CYS A 153 14.03 -1.33 3.29
C CYS A 153 14.05 -2.32 2.13
N ARG A 154 15.21 -2.95 1.88
CA ARG A 154 15.35 -3.95 0.83
C ARG A 154 14.36 -5.10 0.97
N SER A 155 14.06 -5.50 2.21
CA SER A 155 13.09 -6.56 2.54
C SER A 155 11.63 -6.12 2.39
N GLY A 156 11.36 -4.82 2.27
CA GLY A 156 10.00 -4.29 2.43
C GLY A 156 9.47 -4.38 3.87
N PHE A 157 10.33 -4.59 4.86
CA PHE A 157 9.95 -4.67 6.27
C PHE A 157 10.77 -3.71 7.14
N LEU A 158 10.05 -2.92 7.94
CA LEU A 158 10.57 -1.98 8.91
C LEU A 158 10.10 -2.39 10.31
N ASN A 159 11.04 -2.59 11.23
CA ASN A 159 10.69 -2.75 12.63
C ASN A 159 10.33 -1.38 13.20
N VAL A 160 9.04 -1.14 13.39
CA VAL A 160 8.48 0.13 13.90
C VAL A 160 8.86 0.42 15.36
N THR A 161 9.36 -0.55 16.11
CA THR A 161 9.83 -0.30 17.48
C THR A 161 11.25 0.24 17.50
N SER A 162 12.12 -0.28 16.62
CA SER A 162 13.52 0.16 16.54
C SER A 162 13.77 1.21 15.45
N GLY A 163 12.79 1.45 14.58
CA GLY A 163 12.96 2.25 13.36
C GLY A 163 14.03 1.67 12.44
N ARG A 164 14.26 0.36 12.43
CA ARG A 164 15.32 -0.26 11.61
C ARG A 164 14.77 -1.26 10.60
N CYS A 165 15.35 -1.24 9.41
CA CYS A 165 15.11 -2.27 8.42
C CYS A 165 15.52 -3.64 8.95
N SER A 166 14.78 -4.68 8.57
CA SER A 166 15.06 -6.05 8.95
C SER A 166 14.46 -6.99 7.92
N SER A 167 14.98 -8.21 7.80
CA SER A 167 14.39 -9.30 7.01
C SER A 167 13.00 -9.73 7.50
N GLY A 168 12.55 -9.25 8.67
CA GLY A 168 11.25 -9.60 9.24
C GLY A 168 11.25 -11.00 9.87
N LEU A 169 10.28 -11.23 10.76
CA LEU A 169 10.05 -12.54 11.34
C LEU A 169 9.28 -13.42 10.35
N LYS A 170 9.38 -14.74 10.48
CA LYS A 170 8.48 -15.66 9.77
C LYS A 170 7.59 -16.37 10.76
N SER A 171 6.30 -16.44 10.46
CA SER A 171 5.36 -17.25 11.21
C SER A 171 5.58 -18.74 10.88
N LYS A 172 5.90 -19.56 11.88
CA LYS A 172 6.10 -21.01 11.69
C LYS A 172 4.81 -21.75 11.38
N ASN A 173 3.69 -21.19 11.84
CA ASN A 173 2.37 -21.79 11.77
C ASN A 173 1.39 -20.96 10.92
N LYS A 174 1.87 -20.08 10.02
CA LYS A 174 0.98 -19.28 9.17
C LYS A 174 -0.12 -20.12 8.52
N GLY A 175 -1.34 -19.58 8.59
CA GLY A 175 -2.54 -20.22 8.07
C GLY A 175 -3.00 -21.48 8.78
N LYS A 176 -2.35 -21.89 9.89
CA LYS A 176 -2.84 -22.96 10.76
C LYS A 176 -3.86 -22.41 11.73
N VAL A 177 -4.81 -23.26 12.12
CA VAL A 177 -5.83 -22.92 13.11
C VAL A 177 -5.16 -22.67 14.45
N CYS A 178 -5.60 -21.61 15.15
CA CYS A 178 -5.08 -21.23 16.45
C CYS A 178 -6.22 -20.88 17.41
N THR A 179 -5.91 -20.88 18.71
CA THR A 179 -6.81 -20.40 19.76
C THR A 179 -6.31 -19.09 20.36
N SER A 180 -4.98 -18.92 20.41
CA SER A 180 -4.27 -17.75 20.89
C SER A 180 -2.98 -17.51 20.10
N ASP A 181 -2.34 -16.35 20.29
CA ASP A 181 -1.07 -16.02 19.64
C ASP A 181 0.04 -17.01 20.01
N LEU A 182 -0.01 -17.66 21.18
CA LEU A 182 0.96 -18.67 21.60
C LEU A 182 1.05 -19.87 20.64
N ASP A 183 -0.02 -20.14 19.90
CA ASP A 183 -0.08 -21.21 18.89
C ASP A 183 0.64 -20.81 17.58
N CYS A 184 1.08 -19.55 17.48
CA CYS A 184 1.63 -18.94 16.28
C CYS A 184 3.09 -18.51 16.47
N PRO A 185 4.01 -19.41 16.86
CA PRO A 185 5.40 -19.04 17.11
C PRO A 185 6.06 -18.53 15.82
N THR A 186 6.94 -17.54 15.98
CA THR A 186 7.75 -17.05 14.86
C THR A 186 9.13 -17.71 14.83
N THR A 187 9.97 -17.30 13.87
CA THR A 187 11.40 -17.64 13.85
C THR A 187 12.14 -17.18 15.10
N ASP A 188 11.71 -16.10 15.74
CA ASP A 188 12.18 -15.67 17.05
C ASP A 188 11.37 -16.40 18.15
N PRO A 189 12.02 -17.18 19.03
CA PRO A 189 11.33 -17.95 20.07
C PRO A 189 10.61 -17.10 21.12
N GLN A 190 10.91 -15.80 21.22
CA GLN A 190 10.27 -14.89 22.17
C GLN A 190 9.06 -14.16 21.59
N LYS A 191 8.75 -14.38 20.30
CA LYS A 191 7.72 -13.65 19.57
C LYS A 191 6.74 -14.57 18.87
N TYR A 192 5.52 -14.08 18.79
CA TYR A 192 4.37 -14.78 18.23
C TYR A 192 3.71 -13.92 17.18
N ALA A 193 3.29 -14.55 16.08
CA ALA A 193 2.41 -13.94 15.10
C ALA A 193 0.99 -13.86 15.65
N SER A 194 0.17 -12.97 15.08
CA SER A 194 -1.18 -12.76 15.56
C SER A 194 -2.12 -13.91 15.17
N CYS A 195 -2.93 -14.38 16.11
CA CYS A 195 -4.02 -15.33 15.90
C CYS A 195 -5.34 -14.59 15.63
N LYS A 196 -5.68 -14.41 14.36
CA LYS A 196 -6.82 -13.59 13.91
C LYS A 196 -8.00 -14.44 13.47
N CYS A 197 -9.23 -13.92 13.58
CA CYS A 197 -10.43 -14.57 13.05
C CYS A 197 -10.45 -14.45 11.53
N GLY A 198 -10.51 -15.57 10.79
CA GLY A 198 -10.76 -15.50 9.35
C GLY A 198 -12.23 -15.21 9.04
N HIS A 199 -12.54 -14.70 7.85
CA HIS A 199 -13.93 -14.53 7.38
C HIS A 199 -14.55 -15.86 6.95
N ASN A 200 -14.85 -16.72 7.92
CA ASN A 200 -15.57 -17.97 7.71
C ASN A 200 -16.77 -18.07 8.65
N ALA A 201 -17.80 -18.83 8.25
CA ALA A 201 -19.04 -18.98 9.02
C ALA A 201 -18.83 -19.59 10.42
N LYS A 202 -17.70 -20.28 10.64
CA LYS A 202 -17.37 -20.92 11.92
C LYS A 202 -16.63 -19.99 12.89
N GLY A 203 -16.19 -18.82 12.44
CA GLY A 203 -15.35 -17.91 13.24
C GLY A 203 -13.98 -18.52 13.59
N THR A 204 -13.50 -19.47 12.77
CA THR A 204 -12.20 -20.12 12.99
C THR A 204 -11.09 -19.08 12.92
N LYS A 205 -10.16 -19.14 13.88
CA LYS A 205 -8.97 -18.29 13.90
C LYS A 205 -7.77 -18.98 13.26
N TYR A 206 -6.88 -18.21 12.67
CA TYR A 206 -5.66 -18.68 12.03
C TYR A 206 -4.47 -17.80 12.40
N CYS A 207 -3.29 -18.40 12.45
CA CYS A 207 -2.05 -17.66 12.59
C CYS A 207 -1.80 -16.82 11.34
N ASP A 208 -1.49 -15.55 11.54
CA ASP A 208 -1.16 -14.62 10.47
C ASP A 208 0.27 -14.82 9.95
N ILE A 209 0.57 -14.14 8.86
CA ILE A 209 1.93 -13.98 8.34
C ILE A 209 2.65 -12.83 9.04
N GLU A 210 3.97 -12.86 8.99
CA GLU A 210 4.87 -11.81 9.45
C GLU A 210 5.65 -11.20 8.27
N GLY A 211 6.35 -10.09 8.51
CA GLY A 211 7.04 -9.35 7.44
C GLY A 211 8.18 -10.09 6.72
N GLY A 212 8.64 -11.23 7.24
CA GLY A 212 9.61 -12.11 6.59
C GLY A 212 8.99 -13.29 5.86
N ASP A 213 7.68 -13.49 5.96
CA ASP A 213 7.00 -14.56 5.23
C ASP A 213 6.97 -14.31 3.73
N ASP A 214 6.98 -15.39 2.96
CA ASP A 214 7.04 -15.35 1.50
C ASP A 214 5.88 -14.56 0.91
N GLU A 215 4.67 -14.65 1.49
CA GLU A 215 3.50 -13.89 1.06
C GLU A 215 3.67 -12.36 1.18
N TRP A 216 4.43 -11.89 2.18
CA TRP A 216 4.76 -10.48 2.33
C TRP A 216 5.95 -10.09 1.46
N THR A 217 7.04 -10.85 1.58
CA THR A 217 8.29 -10.56 0.87
C THR A 217 8.13 -10.68 -0.64
N ASP A 218 7.19 -11.49 -1.16
CA ASP A 218 6.86 -11.59 -2.58
C ASP A 218 6.27 -10.29 -3.16
N VAL A 219 5.69 -9.42 -2.33
CA VAL A 219 5.22 -8.08 -2.76
C VAL A 219 6.41 -7.23 -3.23
N PHE A 220 7.55 -7.36 -2.54
CA PHE A 220 8.71 -6.48 -2.69
C PHE A 220 9.91 -7.12 -3.40
N THR A 221 10.19 -8.40 -3.17
CA THR A 221 11.56 -8.93 -3.32
C THR A 221 11.72 -10.23 -4.09
N LYS A 222 10.69 -10.96 -4.53
CA LYS A 222 10.95 -12.31 -5.06
C LYS A 222 11.79 -12.28 -6.34
N VAL A 223 13.07 -12.66 -6.19
CA VAL A 223 14.01 -13.01 -7.25
C VAL A 223 13.84 -14.50 -7.52
N ASN A 224 12.99 -14.85 -8.49
CA ASN A 224 13.07 -16.16 -9.11
C ASN A 224 13.96 -16.03 -10.36
N PRO A 225 15.05 -16.81 -10.49
CA PRO A 225 15.99 -16.67 -11.60
C PRO A 225 15.39 -17.01 -12.98
N PHE A 226 14.22 -17.64 -13.05
CA PHE A 226 13.70 -18.14 -14.33
C PHE A 226 12.45 -17.46 -14.86
N LEU A 227 11.63 -16.80 -14.04
CA LEU A 227 10.47 -16.03 -14.45
C LEU A 227 9.85 -15.38 -13.22
N ILE A 228 9.26 -14.20 -13.43
CA ILE A 228 8.43 -13.39 -12.53
C ILE A 228 9.18 -12.21 -11.91
N GLN A 229 8.68 -11.07 -12.33
CA GLN A 229 9.28 -9.75 -12.27
C GLN A 229 8.40 -8.98 -11.26
N PHE A 230 9.07 -8.53 -10.19
CA PHE A 230 8.62 -7.86 -8.96
C PHE A 230 7.38 -6.97 -9.09
N GLN A 231 6.38 -7.10 -8.22
CA GLN A 231 5.18 -6.27 -8.35
C GLN A 231 5.41 -4.82 -7.94
N PHE A 232 5.94 -4.59 -6.72
CA PHE A 232 6.25 -3.23 -6.28
C PHE A 232 7.38 -2.61 -7.12
N GLN A 233 8.50 -3.30 -7.34
CA GLN A 233 9.62 -2.73 -8.12
C GLN A 233 9.22 -2.42 -9.58
N LYS A 234 8.39 -3.24 -10.26
CA LYS A 234 7.87 -2.89 -11.59
C LYS A 234 7.03 -1.62 -11.55
N TYR A 235 6.08 -1.57 -10.62
CA TYR A 235 5.22 -0.41 -10.44
C TYR A 235 6.09 0.83 -10.19
N TYR A 236 7.05 0.71 -9.28
CA TYR A 236 7.99 1.75 -8.91
C TYR A 236 8.82 2.25 -10.10
N GLU A 237 9.44 1.36 -10.89
CA GLU A 237 10.19 1.72 -12.09
C GLU A 237 9.32 2.41 -13.15
N ARG A 238 8.07 1.98 -13.30
CA ARG A 238 7.10 2.61 -14.22
C ARG A 238 6.58 3.94 -13.69
N SER A 239 6.64 4.16 -12.38
CA SER A 239 6.24 5.41 -11.74
C SER A 239 7.32 6.49 -11.75
N TYR A 240 8.49 6.23 -12.34
CA TYR A 240 9.58 7.22 -12.36
C TYR A 240 9.22 8.51 -13.07
N ASP A 241 8.36 8.44 -14.08
CA ASP A 241 7.90 9.61 -14.86
C ASP A 241 6.67 10.29 -14.25
N CYS A 242 6.34 9.95 -12.99
CA CYS A 242 5.19 10.47 -12.27
C CYS A 242 5.55 11.61 -11.33
N HIS A 243 4.61 12.53 -11.12
CA HIS A 243 4.85 13.67 -10.26
C HIS A 243 5.09 13.24 -8.81
N SER A 244 6.18 13.66 -8.15
CA SER A 244 6.56 13.23 -6.78
C SER A 244 5.43 13.39 -5.74
N ALA A 245 4.64 14.46 -5.85
CA ALA A 245 3.47 14.74 -5.01
C ALA A 245 2.38 13.64 -4.95
N GLU A 246 2.28 12.74 -5.93
CA GLU A 246 1.30 11.64 -5.84
C GLU A 246 1.84 10.42 -5.06
N GLY A 247 3.06 10.47 -4.53
CA GLY A 247 3.62 9.44 -3.63
C GLY A 247 3.70 8.06 -4.28
N PHE A 248 2.98 7.07 -3.73
CA PHE A 248 2.82 5.74 -4.33
C PHE A 248 1.39 5.49 -4.80
N ASN A 249 0.73 6.51 -5.36
CA ASN A 249 -0.59 6.39 -6.00
C ASN A 249 -0.50 6.00 -7.49
N SER A 250 -1.66 5.69 -8.08
CA SER A 250 -1.75 5.29 -9.50
C SER A 250 -1.23 6.40 -10.41
N CYS A 251 -0.30 6.06 -11.30
CA CYS A 251 0.21 6.94 -12.34
C CYS A 251 0.64 6.12 -13.55
N ASN A 252 0.42 6.65 -14.76
CA ASN A 252 0.83 6.11 -16.06
C ASN A 252 0.78 4.57 -16.16
N GLY A 253 -0.41 4.04 -16.41
CA GLY A 253 -0.63 2.60 -16.57
C GLY A 253 -1.04 1.94 -15.27
N ASN A 254 -2.35 1.92 -15.03
CA ASN A 254 -2.90 1.47 -13.75
C ASN A 254 -2.71 -0.04 -13.48
N GLN A 255 -2.41 -0.86 -14.49
CA GLN A 255 -2.27 -2.31 -14.28
C GLN A 255 -1.15 -2.65 -13.28
N PHE A 256 0.03 -2.02 -13.38
CA PHE A 256 1.14 -2.33 -12.47
C PHE A 256 0.85 -1.88 -11.04
N TYR A 257 0.24 -0.69 -10.89
CA TYR A 257 -0.23 -0.22 -9.59
C TYR A 257 -1.27 -1.17 -8.99
N GLN A 258 -2.21 -1.64 -9.80
CA GLN A 258 -3.25 -2.58 -9.38
C GLN A 258 -2.69 -3.92 -8.96
N ASP A 259 -1.79 -4.49 -9.74
CA ASP A 259 -1.11 -5.74 -9.40
C ASP A 259 -0.42 -5.59 -8.04
N PHE A 260 0.41 -4.55 -7.89
CA PHE A 260 1.08 -4.24 -6.63
C PHE A 260 0.10 -4.12 -5.45
N LYS A 261 -0.92 -3.27 -5.56
CA LYS A 261 -1.90 -3.06 -4.48
C LYS A 261 -2.71 -4.31 -4.17
N CYS A 262 -3.02 -5.13 -5.17
CA CYS A 262 -3.68 -6.41 -5.01
C CYS A 262 -2.82 -7.36 -4.14
N SER A 263 -1.53 -7.47 -4.43
CA SER A 263 -0.63 -8.32 -3.62
C SER A 263 -0.35 -7.74 -2.24
N GLU A 264 -0.19 -6.43 -2.12
CA GLU A 264 -0.05 -5.75 -0.83
C GLU A 264 -1.29 -6.01 0.06
N LEU A 265 -2.49 -5.87 -0.49
CA LEU A 265 -3.75 -6.15 0.23
C LEU A 265 -3.88 -7.63 0.59
N LYS A 266 -3.52 -8.55 -0.32
CA LYS A 266 -3.55 -9.99 -0.05
C LYS A 266 -2.64 -10.36 1.13
N ALA A 267 -1.46 -9.75 1.21
CA ALA A 267 -0.55 -9.98 2.33
C ALA A 267 -1.11 -9.37 3.64
N LYS A 268 -1.60 -8.11 3.59
CA LYS A 268 -2.19 -7.44 4.78
C LYS A 268 -3.44 -8.14 5.33
N LEU A 269 -4.24 -8.75 4.46
CA LEU A 269 -5.51 -9.42 4.77
C LEU A 269 -5.40 -10.95 4.68
N TYR A 270 -4.21 -11.51 4.91
CA TYR A 270 -3.94 -12.93 4.68
C TYR A 270 -4.92 -13.86 5.42
N VAL A 271 -5.09 -13.68 6.74
CA VAL A 271 -6.03 -14.49 7.55
C VAL A 271 -7.48 -14.27 7.16
N ASP A 272 -7.85 -13.03 6.87
CA ASP A 272 -9.21 -12.65 6.49
C ASP A 272 -9.63 -13.38 5.21
N LEU A 273 -8.70 -13.57 4.28
CA LEU A 273 -8.93 -14.16 2.97
C LEU A 273 -8.61 -15.67 2.89
N ILE A 274 -8.10 -16.29 3.96
CA ILE A 274 -7.52 -17.65 3.91
C ILE A 274 -8.48 -18.76 3.44
N ASN A 275 -9.78 -18.63 3.78
CA ASN A 275 -10.80 -19.62 3.41
C ASN A 275 -11.65 -19.19 2.22
N ILE A 276 -11.28 -18.11 1.55
CA ILE A 276 -12.07 -17.59 0.46
C ILE A 276 -11.32 -17.86 -0.85
N PRO A 277 -11.60 -19.02 -1.50
CA PRO A 277 -10.72 -19.62 -2.51
C PRO A 277 -10.51 -18.77 -3.76
N ASP A 278 -11.38 -17.78 -4.01
CA ASP A 278 -11.34 -16.93 -5.23
C ASP A 278 -11.71 -15.46 -4.95
N CYS A 279 -11.62 -15.02 -3.69
CA CYS A 279 -12.42 -13.87 -3.28
C CYS A 279 -11.78 -12.52 -3.41
N LEU A 280 -10.48 -12.34 -3.61
CA LEU A 280 -10.03 -10.96 -3.86
C LEU A 280 -10.73 -10.39 -5.12
N HIS A 281 -10.95 -11.24 -6.14
CA HIS A 281 -11.73 -10.91 -7.32
C HIS A 281 -13.25 -10.75 -7.05
N SER A 282 -13.82 -11.49 -6.10
CA SER A 282 -15.26 -11.46 -5.77
C SER A 282 -15.61 -10.44 -4.68
N LEU A 283 -14.86 -10.35 -3.60
CA LEU A 283 -14.91 -9.32 -2.56
C LEU A 283 -14.71 -7.92 -3.16
N MET A 284 -13.77 -7.77 -4.11
CA MET A 284 -13.62 -6.50 -4.82
C MET A 284 -14.84 -6.16 -5.69
N ARG A 285 -15.59 -7.16 -6.16
CA ARG A 285 -16.82 -6.99 -6.95
C ARG A 285 -18.05 -6.56 -6.15
N VAL A 286 -18.17 -6.96 -4.88
CA VAL A 286 -19.40 -6.76 -4.09
C VAL A 286 -19.31 -5.59 -3.11
N HIS A 287 -18.11 -5.17 -2.70
CA HIS A 287 -17.96 -4.11 -1.71
C HIS A 287 -17.85 -2.72 -2.39
N PRO A 288 -18.66 -1.72 -2.02
CA PRO A 288 -18.68 -0.41 -2.67
C PRO A 288 -17.31 0.29 -2.69
N PHE A 289 -16.50 0.09 -1.65
CA PHE A 289 -15.14 0.61 -1.54
C PHE A 289 -14.17 0.00 -2.56
N PHE A 290 -14.38 -1.25 -2.98
CA PHE A 290 -13.53 -1.94 -3.96
C PHE A 290 -14.13 -1.95 -5.37
N TYR A 291 -15.36 -1.45 -5.52
CA TYR A 291 -16.08 -1.41 -6.79
C TYR A 291 -15.30 -0.62 -7.84
N GLU A 292 -14.75 0.55 -7.49
CA GLU A 292 -13.92 1.36 -8.39
C GLU A 292 -12.66 0.59 -8.85
N TYR A 293 -11.98 -0.09 -7.92
CA TYR A 293 -10.83 -0.95 -8.23
C TYR A 293 -11.23 -2.15 -9.13
N PHE A 294 -12.39 -2.77 -8.89
CA PHE A 294 -12.88 -3.93 -9.65
C PHE A 294 -13.35 -3.57 -11.07
N THR A 295 -14.13 -2.49 -11.24
CA THR A 295 -14.51 -2.00 -12.59
C THR A 295 -13.29 -1.66 -13.43
N TYR A 296 -12.22 -1.21 -12.77
CA TYR A 296 -10.97 -0.90 -13.43
C TYR A 296 -10.20 -2.17 -13.87
N CYS A 297 -10.00 -3.15 -12.99
CA CYS A 297 -9.27 -4.38 -13.32
C CYS A 297 -9.93 -5.22 -14.44
N LYS A 298 -11.26 -5.16 -14.57
CA LYS A 298 -12.01 -5.93 -15.57
C LYS A 298 -11.84 -5.42 -17.01
N SER A 299 -11.57 -4.14 -17.24
CA SER A 299 -11.39 -3.59 -18.61
C SER A 299 -10.17 -4.18 -19.32
N ILE A 300 -9.17 -4.60 -18.55
CA ILE A 300 -7.87 -5.08 -19.04
C ILE A 300 -7.94 -6.54 -19.50
N LEU A 301 -8.71 -7.38 -18.79
CA LEU A 301 -8.95 -8.78 -19.20
C LEU A 301 -9.82 -8.87 -20.47
N SER A 302 -10.80 -7.97 -20.60
CA SER A 302 -11.66 -7.87 -21.78
C SER A 302 -10.88 -7.49 -23.04
N ASN A 303 -9.95 -6.53 -22.92
CA ASN A 303 -9.14 -6.09 -24.05
C ASN A 303 -8.12 -7.16 -24.47
N ALA A 304 -7.50 -7.88 -23.52
CA ALA A 304 -6.58 -8.98 -23.83
C ALA A 304 -7.25 -10.21 -24.47
N LEU A 305 -8.47 -10.55 -24.05
CA LEU A 305 -9.25 -11.64 -24.67
C LEU A 305 -9.78 -11.25 -26.06
N SER A 306 -10.14 -9.97 -26.26
CA SER A 306 -10.55 -9.48 -27.59
C SER A 306 -9.38 -9.46 -28.59
N THR A 307 -8.15 -9.14 -28.17
CA THR A 307 -6.99 -9.14 -29.08
C THR A 307 -6.54 -10.55 -29.42
N LEU A 308 -6.54 -11.49 -28.46
CA LEU A 308 -6.25 -12.90 -28.73
C LEU A 308 -7.31 -13.54 -29.65
N SER A 309 -8.60 -13.21 -29.46
CA SER A 309 -9.67 -13.66 -30.34
C SER A 309 -9.50 -13.12 -31.76
N TYR A 310 -9.13 -11.84 -31.93
CA TYR A 310 -8.86 -11.24 -33.24
C TYR A 310 -7.65 -11.87 -33.95
N ILE A 311 -6.57 -12.14 -33.23
CA ILE A 311 -5.37 -12.78 -33.79
C ILE A 311 -5.70 -14.22 -34.23
N CYS A 312 -6.43 -14.98 -33.43
CA CYS A 312 -6.89 -16.31 -33.82
C CYS A 312 -7.79 -16.27 -35.07
N LEU A 313 -8.70 -15.30 -35.17
CA LEU A 313 -9.57 -15.15 -36.32
C LEU A 313 -8.79 -14.80 -37.60
N ILE A 314 -7.82 -13.87 -37.51
CA ILE A 314 -6.96 -13.49 -38.63
C ILE A 314 -6.10 -14.67 -39.09
N MET A 315 -5.53 -15.44 -38.15
CA MET A 315 -4.74 -16.64 -38.48
C MET A 315 -5.62 -17.72 -39.14
N CYS A 316 -6.86 -17.92 -38.68
CA CYS A 316 -7.80 -18.84 -39.35
C CYS A 316 -8.16 -18.39 -40.77
N ILE A 317 -8.39 -17.10 -41.00
CA ILE A 317 -8.69 -16.56 -42.34
C ILE A 317 -7.48 -16.72 -43.27
N LEU A 318 -6.26 -16.40 -42.80
CA LEU A 318 -5.05 -16.55 -43.61
C LEU A 318 -4.79 -18.00 -44.01
N VAL A 319 -5.01 -18.97 -43.11
CA VAL A 319 -4.89 -20.40 -43.43
C VAL A 319 -5.93 -20.81 -44.48
N LEU A 320 -7.18 -20.35 -44.36
CA LEU A 320 -8.23 -20.63 -45.34
C LEU A 320 -8.01 -19.97 -46.71
N CYS A 321 -7.16 -18.94 -46.81
CA CYS A 321 -6.82 -18.33 -48.09
C CYS A 321 -5.60 -18.98 -48.77
N ILE A 322 -4.82 -19.78 -48.03
CA ILE A 322 -3.62 -20.47 -48.55
C ILE A 322 -3.97 -21.88 -49.06
N PHE A 323 -5.07 -22.47 -48.60
CA PHE A 323 -5.60 -23.75 -49.04
C PHE A 323 -6.84 -23.56 -49.93
#